data_AF-A0A923XKX0-F1
#
_entry.id   AF-A0A923XKX0-F1
#
_cell.length_a   1.000
_cell.length_b   1.000
_cell.length_c   1.000
_cell.angle_alpha   90.00
_cell.angle_beta   90.00
_cell.angle_gamma   90.00
#
_symmetry.space_group_name_H-M   'P 1'
#
loop_
_entity.id
_entity.type
_entity.pdbx_description
1 polymer ?
#
loop_
_entity_poly.entity_id
_entity_poly.type
_entity_poly.pdbx_seq_one_letter_code
_entity_poly.pdbx_strand_id
1 'polypeptide(L)' 'MLNLRVLFAAPLLAVLAGCATPLAPVSVADTLARDPQLSTLNGLVQQAGLADMLRG' A
#
# COMPACT_ATOMS: atom_id res chain seq x y z
N MET A 1 17.08 21.16 30.63
CA MET A 1 15.62 21.46 30.76
C MET A 1 14.94 20.97 29.49
N LEU A 2 14.38 19.76 29.51
CA LEU A 2 13.72 19.20 28.33
C LEU A 2 12.30 19.81 28.24
N ASN A 3 12.06 20.60 27.19
CA ASN A 3 10.85 21.40 27.07
C ASN A 3 9.66 20.51 26.68
N LEU A 4 8.62 20.45 27.50
CA LEU A 4 7.42 19.59 27.30
C LEU A 4 6.77 19.80 25.93
N ARG A 5 6.91 20.99 25.35
CA ARG A 5 6.45 21.33 23.98
C ARG A 5 7.13 20.51 22.89
N VAL A 6 8.40 20.15 23.07
CA VAL A 6 9.14 19.30 22.12
C VAL A 6 8.62 17.86 22.17
N LEU A 7 8.16 17.41 23.34
CA LEU A 7 7.60 16.06 23.54
C LEU A 7 6.30 15.84 22.74
N PHE A 8 5.47 16.87 22.60
CA PHE A 8 4.20 16.80 21.85
C PHE A 8 4.34 17.08 20.35
N ALA A 9 5.42 17.74 19.91
CA ALA A 9 5.64 18.04 18.49
C ALA A 9 6.11 16.82 17.68
N ALA A 10 6.88 15.91 18.29
CA ALA A 10 7.40 14.71 17.64
C ALA A 10 6.32 13.73 17.12
N PRO A 11 5.28 13.35 17.89
CA PRO A 11 4.25 12.43 17.40
C PRO A 11 3.38 13.05 16.30
N LEU A 12 3.17 14.37 16.33
CA LEU A 12 2.39 15.07 15.31
C LEU A 12 3.07 14.95 13.94
N LEU A 13 4.38 15.18 13.88
CA LEU A 13 5.16 15.04 12.65
C LEU A 13 5.22 13.59 12.14
N ALA A 14 5.22 12.60 13.04
CA ALA A 14 5.19 11.19 12.66
C ALA A 14 3.85 10.78 12.00
N VAL A 15 2.73 11.33 12.46
CA VAL A 15 1.41 11.10 11.85
C VAL A 15 1.34 11.71 10.44
N LEU A 16 1.86 12.93 10.25
CA LEU A 16 1.89 13.56 8.92
C LEU A 16 2.82 12.81 7.94
N ALA A 17 3.96 12.29 8.41
CA ALA A 17 4.85 11.49 7.57
C ALA A 17 4.24 10.15 7.13
N GLY A 18 3.36 9.56 7.95
CA GLY A 18 2.62 8.35 7.61
C GLY A 18 1.67 8.53 6.43
N CYS A 19 0.99 9.68 6.32
CA CYS A 19 0.08 9.97 5.20
C CYS A 19 0.78 10.18 3.85
N ALA A 20 2.07 10.48 3.84
CA ALA A 20 2.88 10.69 2.64
C ALA A 20 3.91 9.58 2.39
N THR A 21 3.92 8.52 3.22
CA THR A 21 4.86 7.40 3.06
C THR A 21 4.48 6.60 1.81
N PRO A 22 5.34 6.54 0.78
CA PRO A 22 5.08 5.68 -0.36
C PRO A 22 5.15 4.22 0.12
N LEU A 23 4.07 3.47 -0.12
CA LEU A 23 4.10 2.03 0.12
C LEU A 23 5.13 1.39 -0.82
N ALA A 24 5.80 0.36 -0.32
CA ALA A 24 6.66 -0.45 -1.17
C ALA A 24 5.85 -0.96 -2.38
N PRO A 25 6.41 -0.94 -3.60
CA PRO A 25 5.72 -1.44 -4.77
C PRO A 25 5.40 -2.93 -4.58
N VAL A 26 4.14 -3.28 -4.81
CA VAL A 26 3.63 -4.66 -4.77
C VAL A 26 3.36 -5.15 -6.19
N SER A 27 3.36 -6.46 -6.41
CA SER A 27 3.05 -7.01 -7.74
C SER A 27 1.58 -6.73 -8.10
N VAL A 28 1.32 -6.54 -9.39
CA VAL A 28 -0.04 -6.27 -9.88
C VAL A 28 -0.96 -7.45 -9.59
N ALA A 29 -0.44 -8.68 -9.67
CA ALA A 29 -1.19 -9.88 -9.31
C ALA A 29 -1.62 -9.87 -7.84
N ASP A 30 -0.76 -9.42 -6.92
CA ASP A 30 -1.10 -9.32 -5.50
C ASP A 30 -2.11 -8.19 -5.22
N THR A 31 -2.05 -7.08 -5.96
CA THR A 31 -3.07 -6.02 -5.89
C THR A 31 -4.44 -6.52 -6.37
N LEU A 32 -4.47 -7.20 -7.52
CA LEU A 32 -5.69 -7.78 -8.09
C LEU A 32 -6.33 -8.82 -7.15
N ALA A 33 -5.52 -9.58 -6.41
CA ALA A 33 -6.00 -10.56 -5.45
C ALA A 33 -6.51 -9.94 -4.14
N ARG A 34 -5.98 -8.79 -3.75
CA ARG A 34 -6.27 -8.15 -2.45
C ARG A 34 -7.39 -7.11 -2.50
N ASP A 35 -7.63 -6.51 -3.67
CA ASP A 35 -8.67 -5.50 -3.86
C ASP A 35 -9.98 -6.12 -4.41
N PRO A 36 -11.07 -6.18 -3.61
CA PRO A 36 -12.33 -6.76 -4.05
C PRO A 36 -13.00 -5.99 -5.20
N GLN A 37 -12.70 -4.70 -5.37
CA GLN A 37 -13.24 -3.91 -6.49
C GLN A 37 -12.66 -4.35 -7.83
N LEU A 38 -11.54 -5.08 -7.82
CA LEU A 38 -10.86 -5.58 -9.01
C LEU A 38 -11.15 -7.07 -9.31
N SER A 39 -12.08 -7.70 -8.58
CA SER A 39 -12.38 -9.14 -8.71
C SER A 39 -12.72 -9.58 -10.14
N THR A 40 -13.47 -8.75 -10.89
CA THR A 40 -13.77 -9.02 -12.31
C THR A 40 -12.51 -9.05 -13.17
N LEU A 41 -11.60 -8.08 -12.98
CA LEU A 41 -10.34 -8.01 -13.71
C LEU A 41 -9.42 -9.17 -13.32
N ASN A 42 -9.35 -9.51 -12.03
CA ASN A 42 -8.62 -10.68 -11.55
C ASN A 42 -9.17 -11.96 -12.20
N GLY A 43 -10.49 -12.13 -12.30
CA GLY A 43 -11.11 -13.26 -13.01
C GLY A 43 -10.69 -13.35 -14.48
N LEU A 44 -10.68 -12.21 -15.20
CA LEU A 44 -10.22 -12.17 -16.60
C LEU A 44 -8.74 -12.50 -16.74
N VAL A 45 -7.90 -12.01 -15.84
CA VAL A 45 -6.46 -12.29 -15.81
C VAL A 45 -6.19 -13.78 -15.58
N GLN A 46 -6.92 -14.40 -14.65
CA GLN A 46 -6.85 -15.85 -14.39
C GLN A 46 -7.31 -16.64 -15.62
N GLN A 47 -8.44 -16.25 -16.22
CA GLN A 47 -8.98 -16.91 -17.40
C GLN A 47 -8.05 -16.81 -18.62
N ALA A 48 -7.32 -15.71 -18.76
CA ALA A 48 -6.34 -15.53 -19.82
C ALA A 48 -4.98 -16.18 -19.51
N GLY A 49 -4.76 -16.68 -18.28
CA GLY A 49 -3.49 -17.30 -17.86
C GLY A 49 -2.36 -16.30 -17.65
N LEU A 50 -2.67 -15.02 -17.40
CA LEU A 50 -1.67 -13.95 -17.24
C LEU A 50 -1.18 -13.76 -15.80
N ALA A 51 -1.68 -14.55 -14.85
CA ALA A 51 -1.40 -14.35 -13.43
C ALA A 51 0.10 -14.36 -13.07
N ASP A 52 0.86 -15.33 -13.60
CA ASP A 52 2.29 -15.44 -13.35
C ASP A 52 3.09 -14.31 -14.00
N MET A 53 2.72 -13.86 -15.21
CA MET A 53 3.37 -12.72 -15.87
C MET A 53 3.22 -11.42 -15.09
N LEU A 54 2.09 -11.22 -14.41
CA LEU A 54 1.80 -10.01 -13.63
C LEU A 54 2.42 -10.02 -12.24
N ARG A 55 2.98 -11.17 -11.83
CA ARG A 55 3.64 -11.34 -10.54
C ARG A 55 5.12 -10.94 -10.58
N GLY A 56 5.74 -10.98 -11.77
CA GLY A 56 7.14 -10.62 -12.02
C GLY A 56 7.98 -11.82 -12.43
#